data_AF-A0A819ZSW0-F1
#
_entry.id   AF-A0A819ZSW0-F1
#
_cell.length_a   1.000
_cell.length_b   1.000
_cell.length_c   1.000
_cell.angle_alpha   90.00
_cell.angle_beta   90.00
_cell.angle_gamma   90.00
#
_symmetry.space_group_name_H-M   'P 1'
#
loop_
_entity.id
_entity.type
_entity.pdbx_description
1 polymer ?
#
loop_
_entity_poly.entity_id
_entity_poly.type
_entity_poly.pdbx_seq_one_letter_code
_entity_poly.pdbx_strand_id
1 'polypeptide(L)'
;MLGWDELVETFKRVTNLPAVYKDVTIDEFIDASGWKDAPIAQDLPKGKSFGDNTRAWLRIYHDDVIQRDMKWIEKVNPERTTVENWMRQIGYDGTKKPFLKDMEDGWLTSHKQK
;
A
#
# COMPACT_ATOMS: atom_id res chain seq x y z
N MET A 1 5.83 -14.96 -7.33
CA MET A 1 5.34 -13.73 -6.68
C MET A 1 5.30 -12.66 -7.75
N LEU A 2 4.33 -11.74 -7.73
CA LEU A 2 4.22 -10.68 -8.75
C LEU A 2 5.47 -9.79 -8.67
N GLY A 3 6.16 -9.60 -9.81
CA GLY A 3 7.29 -8.66 -9.91
C GLY A 3 6.83 -7.23 -10.17
N TRP A 4 7.73 -6.26 -10.02
CA TRP A 4 7.43 -4.84 -10.27
C TRP A 4 7.07 -4.55 -11.72
N ASP A 5 7.80 -5.13 -12.68
CA ASP A 5 7.51 -4.98 -14.12
C ASP A 5 6.14 -5.57 -14.47
N GLU A 6 5.83 -6.74 -13.92
CA GLU A 6 4.53 -7.41 -14.12
C GLU A 6 3.39 -6.56 -13.55
N LEU A 7 3.58 -5.97 -12.36
CA LEU A 7 2.60 -5.06 -11.75
C LEU A 7 2.34 -3.83 -12.63
N VAL A 8 3.39 -3.21 -13.17
CA VAL A 8 3.27 -2.05 -14.06
C VAL A 8 2.49 -2.41 -15.32
N GLU A 9 2.82 -3.54 -15.96
CA GLU A 9 2.14 -3.99 -17.17
C GLU A 9 0.68 -4.39 -16.90
N THR A 10 0.40 -5.04 -15.77
CA THR A 10 -0.98 -5.32 -15.33
C THR A 10 -1.76 -4.04 -15.12
N PHE A 11 -1.20 -3.05 -14.42
CA PHE A 11 -1.85 -1.76 -14.20
C PHE A 11 -2.20 -1.07 -15.52
N LYS A 12 -1.23 -0.97 -16.46
CA LYS A 12 -1.45 -0.38 -17.79
C LYS A 12 -2.56 -1.11 -18.54
N ARG A 13 -2.55 -2.44 -18.51
CA ARG A 13 -3.53 -3.29 -19.22
C ARG A 13 -4.95 -3.13 -18.68
N VAL A 14 -5.12 -2.97 -17.37
CA VAL A 14 -6.44 -2.82 -16.76
C VAL A 14 -6.97 -1.40 -16.88
N THR A 15 -6.12 -0.39 -16.67
CA THR A 15 -6.54 1.01 -16.56
C THR A 15 -6.38 1.80 -17.86
N ASN A 16 -5.57 1.32 -18.80
CA ASN A 16 -5.12 2.05 -19.99
C ASN A 16 -4.40 3.37 -19.67
N LEU A 17 -3.81 3.49 -18.47
CA LEU A 17 -3.05 4.66 -18.03
C LEU A 17 -1.53 4.40 -18.13
N PRO A 18 -0.72 5.44 -18.39
CA PRO A 18 0.73 5.31 -18.33
C PRO A 18 1.17 5.04 -16.88
N ALA A 19 2.16 4.16 -16.72
CA ALA A 19 2.72 3.80 -15.42
C ALA A 19 4.20 3.46 -15.50
N VAL A 20 4.90 3.73 -14.41
CA VAL A 20 6.31 3.37 -14.19
C VAL A 20 6.45 2.87 -12.77
N TYR A 21 7.34 1.90 -12.56
CA TYR A 21 7.84 1.61 -11.23
C TYR A 21 8.90 2.65 -10.88
N LYS A 22 8.81 3.21 -9.67
CA LYS A 22 9.83 4.11 -9.12
C LYS A 22 10.29 3.51 -7.81
N ASP A 23 11.57 3.14 -7.76
CA ASP A 23 12.22 2.75 -6.53
C ASP A 23 12.39 4.00 -5.65
N VAL A 24 11.77 3.99 -4.48
CA VAL A 24 11.85 5.05 -3.47
C VAL A 24 12.11 4.40 -2.13
N THR A 25 12.93 5.06 -1.32
CA THR A 25 13.19 4.59 0.03
C THR A 25 11.93 4.72 0.90
N ILE A 26 11.86 3.90 1.95
CA ILE A 26 10.78 3.96 2.94
C ILE A 26 10.66 5.37 3.55
N ASP A 27 11.79 6.03 3.82
CA ASP A 27 11.78 7.36 4.43
C ASP A 27 11.31 8.44 3.43
N GLU A 28 11.71 8.37 2.15
CA GLU A 28 11.16 9.27 1.11
C GLU A 28 9.64 9.13 0.97
N PHE A 29 9.12 7.90 1.01
CA PHE A 29 7.68 7.65 0.98
C PHE A 29 6.98 8.26 2.19
N ILE A 30 7.53 8.07 3.39
CA ILE A 30 6.97 8.62 4.64
C ILE A 30 6.98 10.15 4.61
N ASP A 31 8.07 10.77 4.15
CA ASP A 31 8.20 12.21 4.08
C ASP A 31 7.20 12.81 3.08
N ALA A 32 7.00 12.15 1.92
CA ALA A 32 6.02 12.57 0.92
C ALA A 32 4.55 12.45 1.37
N SER A 33 4.27 11.71 2.45
CA SER A 33 2.91 11.50 2.95
C SER A 33 2.29 12.79 3.54
N GLY A 34 3.12 13.62 4.17
CA GLY A 34 2.70 14.79 4.95
C GLY A 34 2.08 14.45 6.32
N TRP A 35 2.22 13.20 6.78
CA TRP A 35 1.67 12.73 8.07
C TRP A 35 2.70 12.07 8.98
N LYS A 36 3.99 12.14 8.63
CA LYS A 36 5.09 11.44 9.33
C LYS A 36 4.97 11.43 10.85
N ASP A 37 4.71 12.59 11.44
CA ASP A 37 4.68 12.79 12.90
C ASP A 37 3.27 12.69 13.51
N ALA A 38 2.23 12.56 12.68
CA ALA A 38 0.87 12.40 13.17
C ALA A 38 0.71 11.06 13.89
N PRO A 39 -0.04 10.98 15.01
CA PRO A 39 -0.31 9.71 15.66
C PRO A 39 -1.10 8.79 14.71
N ILE A 40 -0.74 7.51 14.63
CA ILE A 40 -1.43 6.56 13.74
C ILE A 40 -2.82 6.16 14.26
N ALA A 41 -3.00 6.21 15.58
CA ALA A 41 -4.25 5.89 16.26
C ALA A 41 -4.78 7.14 16.94
N GLN A 42 -5.99 7.56 16.57
CA GLN A 42 -6.61 8.80 17.05
C GLN A 42 -6.73 8.84 18.58
N ASP A 43 -7.13 7.71 19.18
CA ASP A 43 -7.34 7.58 20.63
C ASP A 43 -6.04 7.53 21.43
N LEU A 44 -4.88 7.46 20.75
CA LEU A 44 -3.56 7.40 21.35
C LEU A 44 -2.66 8.52 20.80
N PRO A 45 -2.92 9.79 21.16
CA PRO A 45 -2.17 10.94 20.64
C PRO A 45 -0.68 10.95 21.02
N LYS A 46 -0.30 10.20 22.07
CA LYS A 46 1.09 9.97 22.49
C LYS A 46 1.65 8.61 22.04
N GLY A 47 0.91 7.92 21.17
CA GLY A 47 1.28 6.62 20.61
C GLY A 47 2.33 6.73 19.51
N LYS A 48 2.48 5.66 18.73
CA LYS A 48 3.39 5.65 17.58
C LYS A 48 2.89 6.59 16.49
N SER A 49 3.83 7.27 15.84
CA SER A 49 3.51 8.10 14.68
C SER A 49 3.19 7.23 13.46
N PHE A 50 2.55 7.83 12.46
CA PHE A 50 2.36 7.23 11.14
C PHE A 50 3.69 6.78 10.54
N GLY A 51 4.74 7.61 10.67
CA GLY A 51 6.07 7.29 10.17
C GLY A 51 6.68 6.08 10.86
N ASP A 52 6.60 6.00 12.20
CA ASP A 52 7.09 4.86 12.96
C ASP A 52 6.38 3.56 12.58
N ASN A 53 5.05 3.61 12.51
CA ASN A 53 4.23 2.46 12.16
C ASN A 53 4.51 1.99 10.72
N THR A 54 4.47 2.93 9.76
CA THR A 54 4.69 2.64 8.33
C THR A 54 6.10 2.09 8.09
N ARG A 55 7.12 2.65 8.76
CA ARG A 55 8.50 2.16 8.64
C ARG A 55 8.64 0.73 9.14
N ALA A 56 8.08 0.43 10.31
CA ALA A 56 8.10 -0.92 10.86
C ALA A 56 7.35 -1.89 9.93
N TRP A 57 6.17 -1.50 9.45
CA TRP A 57 5.34 -2.33 8.59
C TRP A 57 5.98 -2.61 7.23
N LEU A 58 6.59 -1.63 6.55
CA LEU A 58 7.24 -1.87 5.25
C LEU A 58 8.52 -2.71 5.38
N ARG A 59 9.27 -2.57 6.47
CA ARG A 59 10.51 -3.35 6.70
C ARG A 59 10.27 -4.85 6.77
N ILE A 60 9.14 -5.32 7.27
CA ILE A 60 8.88 -6.77 7.32
C ILE A 60 8.78 -7.42 5.93
N TYR A 61 8.46 -6.63 4.90
CA TYR A 61 8.43 -7.07 3.50
C TYR A 61 9.77 -6.80 2.82
N HIS A 62 10.38 -5.63 3.04
CA HIS A 62 11.67 -5.26 2.44
C HIS A 62 12.81 -6.16 2.91
N ASP A 63 12.87 -6.46 4.21
CA ASP A 63 13.94 -7.26 4.83
C ASP A 63 13.60 -8.77 4.82
N ASP A 64 12.61 -9.19 4.03
CA ASP A 64 12.18 -10.59 3.88
C ASP A 64 11.88 -11.30 5.22
N VAL A 65 11.42 -10.56 6.23
CA VAL A 65 11.05 -11.14 7.54
C VAL A 65 9.85 -12.05 7.39
N ILE A 66 8.87 -11.67 6.56
CA ILE A 66 7.70 -12.51 6.25
C ILE A 66 7.98 -13.35 5.00
N GLN A 67 8.21 -14.64 5.22
CA GLN A 67 8.33 -15.66 4.17
C GLN A 67 6.96 -16.16 3.72
N ARG A 68 6.81 -16.45 2.42
CA ARG A 68 5.54 -16.92 1.81
C ARG A 68 5.78 -18.12 0.92
N ASP A 69 5.17 -19.25 1.25
CA ASP A 69 5.18 -20.42 0.35
C ASP A 69 4.07 -20.28 -0.70
N MET A 70 4.42 -19.66 -1.82
CA MET A 70 3.48 -19.48 -2.92
C MET A 70 3.03 -20.81 -3.55
N LYS A 71 3.86 -21.86 -3.54
CA LYS A 71 3.48 -23.18 -4.08
C LYS A 71 2.43 -23.84 -3.20
N TRP A 72 2.58 -23.71 -1.88
CA TRP A 72 1.57 -24.19 -0.94
C TRP A 72 0.27 -23.40 -1.08
N ILE A 73 0.33 -22.06 -1.17
CA ILE A 73 -0.86 -21.22 -1.38
C ILE A 73 -1.59 -21.62 -2.67
N GLU A 74 -0.85 -21.85 -3.76
CA GLU A 74 -1.40 -22.31 -5.04
C GLU A 74 -2.08 -23.67 -4.95
N LYS A 75 -1.50 -24.58 -4.15
CA LYS A 75 -2.07 -25.91 -3.94
C LYS A 75 -3.38 -25.87 -3.16
N VAL A 76 -3.47 -25.05 -2.11
CA VAL A 76 -4.66 -24.99 -1.24
C VAL A 76 -5.77 -24.10 -1.79
N ASN A 77 -5.41 -23.09 -2.59
CA ASN A 77 -6.37 -22.23 -3.27
C ASN A 77 -5.97 -22.05 -4.76
N PRO A 78 -6.29 -23.04 -5.62
CA PRO A 78 -5.95 -22.97 -7.04
C PRO A 78 -6.62 -21.79 -7.76
N GLU A 79 -7.80 -21.39 -7.30
CA GLU A 79 -8.60 -20.29 -7.86
C GLU A 79 -8.26 -18.93 -7.24
N ARG A 80 -7.07 -18.79 -6.62
CA ARG A 80 -6.67 -17.52 -6.01
C ARG A 80 -6.81 -16.37 -7.01
N THR A 81 -7.33 -15.26 -6.53
CA THR A 81 -7.43 -14.03 -7.31
C THR A 81 -6.04 -13.48 -7.61
N THR A 82 -5.77 -13.17 -8.87
CA THR A 82 -4.60 -12.40 -9.29
C THR A 82 -4.85 -10.91 -9.10
N VAL A 83 -3.80 -10.09 -9.07
CA VAL A 83 -3.96 -8.62 -9.00
C VAL A 83 -4.79 -8.10 -10.17
N GLU A 84 -4.58 -8.63 -11.38
CA GLU A 84 -5.39 -8.28 -12.55
C GLU A 84 -6.88 -8.62 -12.35
N ASN A 85 -7.19 -9.85 -11.91
CA ASN A 85 -8.56 -10.29 -11.70
C ASN A 85 -9.25 -9.41 -10.64
N TRP A 86 -8.54 -9.11 -9.54
CA TRP A 86 -9.05 -8.21 -8.51
C TRP A 86 -9.33 -6.81 -9.08
N MET A 87 -8.36 -6.20 -9.79
CA MET A 87 -8.53 -4.87 -10.38
C MET A 87 -9.75 -4.82 -11.31
N ARG A 88 -9.94 -5.85 -12.16
CA ARG A 88 -11.12 -5.94 -13.03
C ARG A 88 -12.41 -6.12 -12.26
N GLN A 89 -12.42 -7.00 -11.25
CA GLN A 89 -13.61 -7.31 -10.46
C GLN A 89 -14.17 -6.09 -9.72
N ILE A 90 -13.28 -5.25 -9.17
CA ILE A 90 -13.70 -4.05 -8.42
C ILE A 90 -13.85 -2.80 -9.29
N GLY A 91 -13.63 -2.91 -10.60
CA GLY A 91 -13.62 -1.77 -11.51
C GLY A 91 -12.53 -0.74 -11.19
N TYR A 92 -11.35 -1.21 -10.82
CA TYR A 92 -10.21 -0.36 -10.48
C TYR A 92 -9.79 0.49 -11.69
N ASP A 93 -9.86 1.80 -11.55
CA ASP A 93 -9.66 2.80 -12.60
C ASP A 93 -8.35 3.58 -12.45
N GLY A 94 -7.51 3.21 -11.49
CA GLY A 94 -6.27 3.93 -11.17
C GLY A 94 -6.47 5.21 -10.38
N THR A 95 -7.70 5.57 -9.99
CA THR A 95 -7.94 6.75 -9.14
C THR A 95 -7.44 6.51 -7.72
N LYS A 96 -6.86 7.55 -7.13
CA LYS A 96 -6.39 7.51 -5.73
C LYS A 96 -7.60 7.28 -4.81
N LYS A 97 -7.55 6.23 -4.01
CA LYS A 97 -8.53 5.96 -2.95
C LYS A 97 -7.95 6.30 -1.58
N PRO A 98 -8.77 6.60 -0.56
CA PRO A 98 -8.33 6.71 0.83
C PRO A 98 -7.57 5.45 1.24
N PHE A 99 -6.34 5.62 1.75
CA PHE A 99 -5.49 4.49 2.15
C PHE A 99 -5.85 3.97 3.55
N LEU A 100 -6.22 4.88 4.45
CA LEU A 100 -6.66 4.57 5.81
C LEU A 100 -8.10 5.04 6.00
N LYS A 101 -8.83 4.37 6.89
CA LYS A 101 -10.21 4.77 7.28
C LYS A 101 -10.25 6.22 7.76
N ASP A 102 -9.23 6.65 8.49
CA ASP A 102 -9.09 8.02 8.98
C ASP A 102 -8.92 9.08 7.87
N MET A 103 -8.51 8.67 6.66
CA MET A 103 -8.49 9.57 5.50
C MET A 103 -9.89 9.74 4.91
N GLU A 104 -10.70 8.69 4.95
CA GLU A 104 -12.11 8.72 4.54
C GLU A 104 -12.95 9.55 5.52
N ASP A 105 -12.71 9.38 6.82
CA ASP A 105 -13.40 10.11 7.89
C ASP A 105 -12.90 11.56 8.06
N GLY A 106 -11.89 11.97 7.29
CA GLY A 106 -11.36 13.35 7.28
C GLY A 106 -10.43 13.70 8.45
N TRP A 107 -10.12 12.76 9.34
CA TRP A 107 -9.25 13.01 10.49
C TRP A 107 -7.79 13.30 10.09
N LEU A 108 -7.25 12.56 9.12
CA LEU A 108 -5.90 12.83 8.61
C LEU A 108 -5.83 14.14 7.80
N THR A 109 -6.95 14.61 7.24
CA THR A 109 -7.01 15.90 6.54
C THR A 109 -7.12 17.10 7.48
N SER A 110 -7.76 16.95 8.65
CA SER A 110 -7.84 18.02 9.66
C SER A 110 -6.49 18.30 10.34
N HIS A 111 -5.59 17.31 10.35
CA HIS A 111 -4.23 17.44 10.91
C HIS A 111 -3.16 17.75 9.85
N LYS A 112 -3.51 17.86 8.56
CA LYS A 112 -2.60 18.34 7.50
C LYS A 112 -2.31 19.85 7.55
N GLN A 113 -3.05 20.60 8.37
CA GLN A 113 -2.85 22.05 8.54
C GLN A 113 -2.01 22.34 9.78
N LYS A 114 -0.69 22.26 9.65
CA LYS A 114 0.26 23.13 10.37
C LYS A 114 1.46 23.42 9.48
#